data_AF-A0AAN6NMK1-F1
#
_entry.id   AF-A0AAN6NMK1-F1
#
_cell.length_a   1.000
_cell.length_b   1.000
_cell.length_c   1.000
_cell.angle_alpha   90.00
_cell.angle_beta   90.00
_cell.angle_gamma   90.00
#
_symmetry.space_group_name_H-M   'P 1'
#
loop_
_entity.id
_entity.type
_entity.pdbx_description
1 polymer ?
#
loop_
_entity_poly.entity_id
_entity_poly.type
_entity_poly.pdbx_seq_one_letter_code
_entity_poly.pdbx_strand_id
1 'polypeptide(L)'
;YLYFLERSRSQAFRNNQGDFEAEDLSTPLRGPNHLHQLISEHVNRAYGVPTPFISTFADYNHALIWARQRRPWAVIYSIDTEKLDNRYCWVFHASEFTPGCSD
;
A
#
# COMPACT_ATOMS: atom_id res chain seq x y z
N TYR A 1 -5.43 -11.99 -6.94
CA TYR A 1 -5.16 -11.74 -5.51
C TYR A 1 -3.99 -10.78 -5.36
N LEU A 2 -4.09 -9.87 -4.39
CA LEU A 2 -2.99 -9.04 -3.90
C LEU A 2 -2.70 -9.40 -2.44
N TYR A 3 -1.48 -9.16 -1.96
CA TYR A 3 -1.06 -9.46 -0.60
C TYR A 3 -0.60 -8.20 0.11
N PHE A 4 -0.92 -8.00 1.38
CA PHE A 4 -0.38 -6.87 2.16
C PHE A 4 -0.15 -7.26 3.62
N LEU A 5 0.57 -6.39 4.33
CA LEU A 5 0.94 -6.61 5.73
C LEU A 5 0.20 -5.61 6.63
N GLU A 6 -0.09 -6.01 7.86
CA GLU A 6 -0.60 -5.08 8.87
C GLU A 6 0.54 -4.34 9.60
N ARG A 7 0.38 -3.03 9.80
CA ARG A 7 1.25 -2.08 10.53
C ARG A 7 2.71 -1.97 10.06
N SER A 8 3.11 -2.74 9.06
CA SER A 8 4.42 -2.64 8.44
C SER A 8 4.42 -1.51 7.39
N ARG A 9 5.50 -1.35 6.63
CA ARG A 9 5.68 -0.38 5.53
C ARG A 9 4.50 -0.23 4.54
N SER A 10 3.53 -1.14 4.57
CA SER A 10 2.25 -1.11 3.85
C SER A 10 1.28 -0.01 4.30
N GLN A 11 1.56 0.70 5.41
CA GLN A 11 0.73 1.80 5.92
C GLN A 11 -0.74 1.41 6.11
N ALA A 12 -0.98 0.16 6.53
CA ALA A 12 -2.32 -0.35 6.79
C ALA A 12 -2.48 -0.71 8.26
N PHE A 13 -3.57 -0.30 8.90
CA PHE A 13 -3.96 -0.79 10.21
C PHE A 13 -5.35 -1.41 10.16
N ARG A 14 -5.59 -2.36 11.06
CA ARG A 14 -6.91 -2.96 11.23
C ARG A 14 -7.76 -2.09 12.18
N ASN A 15 -8.95 -1.70 11.74
CA ASN A 15 -9.92 -0.97 12.56
C ASN A 15 -10.68 -1.93 13.50
N ASN A 16 -11.60 -1.39 14.32
CA ASN A 16 -12.35 -2.18 15.30
C ASN A 16 -13.38 -3.13 14.65
N GLN A 17 -13.72 -2.90 13.39
CA GLN A 17 -14.65 -3.68 12.59
C GLN A 17 -13.94 -4.84 11.87
N GLY A 18 -12.61 -4.86 11.91
CA GLY A 18 -11.78 -5.86 11.22
C GLY A 18 -11.39 -5.46 9.80
N ASP A 19 -11.79 -4.28 9.33
CA ASP A 19 -11.39 -3.74 8.04
C ASP A 19 -9.98 -3.17 8.11
N PHE A 20 -9.36 -3.00 6.93
CA PHE A 20 -8.03 -2.42 6.80
C PHE A 20 -8.11 -1.02 6.20
N GLU A 21 -7.49 -0.09 6.90
CA GLU A 21 -7.49 1.34 6.58
C GLU A 21 -6.05 1.81 6.38
N ALA A 22 -5.87 2.77 5.48
CA ALA A 22 -4.60 3.46 5.31
C ALA A 22 -4.29 4.27 6.58
N GLU A 23 -3.01 4.43 6.93
CA GLU A 23 -2.59 5.20 8.12
C GLU A 23 -2.99 6.69 8.06
N ASP A 24 -3.29 7.23 6.88
CA ASP A 24 -3.89 8.55 6.71
C ASP A 24 -5.25 8.47 6.00
N LEU A 25 -6.31 8.83 6.72
CA LEU A 25 -7.68 8.91 6.21
C LEU A 25 -8.14 10.34 5.96
N SER A 26 -7.29 11.32 6.28
CA SER A 26 -7.66 12.73 6.35
C SER A 26 -7.27 13.52 5.12
N THR A 27 -6.24 13.08 4.38
CA THR A 27 -5.75 13.79 3.20
C THR A 27 -6.73 13.68 2.03
N PRO A 28 -7.34 14.79 1.57
CA PRO A 28 -8.23 14.77 0.43
C PRO A 28 -7.43 14.67 -0.89
N LEU A 29 -7.91 13.85 -1.82
CA LEU A 29 -7.35 13.78 -3.17
C LEU A 29 -7.75 15.04 -3.96
N ARG A 30 -6.77 15.85 -4.39
CA ARG A 30 -7.00 17.14 -5.06
C ARG A 30 -6.43 17.14 -6.48
N GLY A 31 -7.08 16.38 -7.36
CA GLY A 31 -6.70 16.30 -8.78
C GLY A 31 -5.40 15.51 -9.04
N PRO A 32 -4.98 15.42 -10.30
CA PRO A 32 -3.95 14.47 -10.75
C PRO A 32 -2.54 14.80 -10.24
N ASN A 33 -2.15 16.08 -10.18
CA ASN A 33 -0.81 16.46 -9.69
C ASN A 33 -0.63 16.16 -8.20
N HIS A 34 -1.64 16.44 -7.38
CA HIS A 34 -1.61 16.11 -5.95
C HIS A 34 -1.62 14.59 -5.75
N LEU A 35 -2.42 13.85 -6.53
CA LEU A 35 -2.42 12.39 -6.49
C LEU A 35 -1.03 11.81 -6.81
N HIS A 36 -0.38 12.29 -7.87
CA HIS A 36 0.97 11.87 -8.24
C HIS A 36 1.99 12.16 -7.14
N GLN A 37 1.90 13.33 -6.51
CA GLN A 37 2.74 13.69 -5.36
C GLN A 37 2.54 12.72 -4.19
N LEU A 38 1.30 12.46 -3.78
CA LEU A 38 1.00 11.57 -2.65
C LEU A 38 1.46 10.12 -2.92
N ILE A 39 1.30 9.62 -4.15
CA ILE A 39 1.82 8.29 -4.53
C ILE A 39 3.35 8.30 -4.49
N SER A 40 3.99 9.35 -5.02
CA SER A 40 5.44 9.47 -4.99
C SER A 40 5.99 9.49 -3.56
N GLU A 41 5.31 10.18 -2.64
CA GLU A 41 5.64 10.21 -1.21
C GLU A 41 5.41 8.85 -0.54
N HIS A 42 4.32 8.16 -0.89
CA HIS A 42 4.01 6.81 -0.39
C HIS A 42 5.09 5.79 -0.77
N VAL A 43 5.53 5.81 -2.03
CA VAL A 43 6.54 4.87 -2.55
C VAL A 43 7.94 5.26 -2.09
N ASN A 44 8.30 6.55 -2.15
CA ASN A 44 9.63 7.06 -1.76
C ASN A 44 9.70 7.33 -0.26
N ARG A 45 9.65 6.25 0.52
CA ARG A 45 9.50 6.21 1.98
C ARG A 45 10.60 6.87 2.82
N ALA A 46 11.50 7.68 2.25
CA ALA A 46 12.45 8.48 3.02
C ALA A 46 11.73 9.46 3.97
N TYR A 47 10.48 9.82 3.66
CA TYR A 47 9.73 10.84 4.39
C TYR A 47 9.01 10.33 5.65
N GLY A 48 8.74 9.02 5.78
CA GLY A 48 8.06 8.48 6.97
C GLY A 48 6.65 9.04 7.22
N VAL A 49 6.04 9.69 6.21
CA VAL A 49 4.74 10.34 6.32
C VAL A 49 3.63 9.33 6.01
N PRO A 50 2.59 9.22 6.88
CA PRO A 50 1.36 8.50 6.57
C PRO A 50 0.68 9.04 5.32
N THR A 51 0.12 8.16 4.49
CA THR A 51 -0.51 8.49 3.21
C THR A 51 -1.80 7.69 3.04
N PRO A 52 -2.73 8.12 2.17
CA PRO A 52 -4.03 7.47 2.00
C PRO A 52 -3.99 6.18 1.17
N PHE A 53 -2.83 5.53 1.08
CA PHE A 53 -2.63 4.34 0.27
C PHE A 53 -2.13 3.18 1.12
N ILE A 54 -2.53 1.97 0.73
CA ILE A 54 -2.04 0.71 1.29
C ILE A 54 -1.13 0.05 0.25
N SER A 55 0.11 -0.25 0.62
CA SER A 55 0.99 -1.00 -0.29
C SER A 55 0.57 -2.46 -0.33
N THR A 56 0.43 -2.99 -1.55
CA THR A 56 0.14 -4.40 -1.81
C THR A 56 1.20 -5.03 -2.72
N PHE A 57 1.26 -6.35 -2.74
CA PHE A 57 2.20 -7.15 -3.51
C PHE A 57 1.40 -8.11 -4.40
N ALA A 58 1.82 -8.28 -5.65
CA ALA A 58 1.22 -9.26 -6.55
C ALA A 58 1.62 -10.71 -6.20
N ASP A 59 2.75 -10.88 -5.50
CA ASP A 59 3.31 -12.19 -5.16
C ASP A 59 3.43 -12.38 -3.64
N TYR A 60 3.03 -13.56 -3.16
CA TYR A 60 3.06 -13.89 -1.75
C TYR A 60 4.49 -14.01 -1.22
N ASN A 61 5.41 -14.60 -2.00
CA ASN A 61 6.80 -14.76 -1.56
C ASN A 61 7.48 -13.40 -1.42
N HIS A 62 7.19 -12.46 -2.33
CA HIS A 62 7.66 -11.09 -2.22
C HIS A 62 7.11 -10.42 -0.96
N ALA A 63 5.81 -10.54 -0.67
CA ALA A 63 5.22 -10.05 0.56
C ALA A 63 5.89 -10.66 1.81
N LEU A 64 6.19 -11.97 1.78
CA LEU A 64 6.83 -12.70 2.87
C LEU A 64 8.29 -12.28 3.09
N ILE A 65 9.07 -12.14 2.02
CA ILE A 65 10.45 -11.63 2.09
C ILE A 65 10.44 -10.22 2.67
N TRP A 66 9.54 -9.37 2.20
CA TRP A 66 9.38 -8.00 2.69
C TRP A 66 9.01 -7.97 4.18
N ALA A 67 8.17 -8.90 4.62
CA ALA A 67 7.76 -9.11 6.01
C ALA A 67 8.96 -9.46 6.91
N ARG A 68 9.69 -10.51 6.51
CA ARG A 68 10.81 -11.08 7.27
C ARG A 68 11.95 -10.11 7.48
N GLN A 69 12.21 -9.21 6.52
CA GLN A 69 13.20 -8.15 6.66
C GLN A 69 12.90 -7.17 7.80
N ARG A 70 11.64 -7.09 8.26
CA ARG A 70 11.16 -5.96 9.08
C ARG A 70 10.58 -6.38 10.42
N ARG A 71 9.97 -7.57 10.52
CA ARG A 71 9.51 -8.14 11.80
C ARG A 71 9.63 -9.67 11.80
N PRO A 72 9.91 -10.30 12.97
CA PRO A 72 10.00 -11.76 13.10
C PRO A 72 8.66 -12.46 12.83
N TRP A 73 7.56 -11.77 13.10
CA TRP A 73 6.19 -12.24 12.88
C TRP A 73 5.41 -11.13 12.18
N ALA A 74 4.79 -11.47 11.06
CA ALA A 74 3.97 -10.58 10.28
C ALA A 74 2.79 -11.36 9.73
N VAL A 75 1.60 -10.81 9.88
CA VAL A 75 0.39 -11.38 9.29
C VAL A 75 0.25 -10.81 7.90
N ILE A 76 0.18 -11.70 6.91
CA ILE A 76 -0.03 -11.36 5.50
C ILE A 76 -1.48 -11.65 5.16
N TYR A 77 -2.18 -10.65 4.66
CA TYR A 77 -3.57 -10.74 4.24
C TYR A 77 -3.66 -10.77 2.72
N SER A 78 -4.63 -11.51 2.19
CA SER A 78 -4.91 -11.58 0.76
C SER A 78 -6.16 -10.78 0.41
N ILE A 79 -6.06 -9.92 -0.60
CA ILE A 79 -7.17 -9.19 -1.21
C ILE A 79 -7.57 -9.93 -2.47
N ASP A 80 -8.84 -10.32 -2.55
CA ASP A 80 -9.43 -10.87 -3.75
C ASP A 80 -9.78 -9.74 -4.72
N THR A 81 -8.95 -9.57 -5.75
CA THR A 81 -9.07 -8.47 -6.72
C THR A 81 -10.33 -8.56 -7.56
N GLU A 82 -10.93 -9.75 -7.72
CA GLU A 82 -12.19 -9.93 -8.44
C GLU A 82 -13.38 -9.34 -7.67
N LYS A 83 -13.22 -9.14 -6.36
CA LYS A 83 -14.24 -8.58 -5.47
C LYS A 83 -14.06 -7.08 -5.20
N LEU A 84 -13.01 -6.46 -5.77
CA LEU A 84 -12.81 -5.02 -5.65
C LEU A 84 -13.82 -4.30 -6.55
N ASP A 85 -14.60 -3.37 -5.98
CA ASP A 85 -15.47 -2.52 -6.78
C ASP A 85 -14.60 -1.62 -7.66
N ASN A 86 -14.60 -1.89 -8.97
CA ASN A 86 -13.87 -1.14 -9.99
C ASN A 86 -14.23 0.36 -10.02
N ARG A 87 -15.33 0.78 -9.37
CA ARG A 87 -15.70 2.20 -9.27
C ARG A 87 -14.89 2.98 -8.24
N TYR A 88 -14.21 2.30 -7.31
CA TYR A 88 -13.58 2.96 -6.15
C TYR A 88 -12.13 2.55 -5.89
N CYS A 89 -11.63 1.48 -6.50
CA CYS A 89 -10.25 1.03 -6.31
C CYS A 89 -9.35 1.43 -7.48
N TRP A 90 -8.44 2.37 -7.23
CA TRP A 90 -7.38 2.73 -8.16
C TRP A 90 -6.11 1.97 -7.74
N VAL A 91 -5.63 1.07 -8.60
CA VAL A 91 -4.37 0.34 -8.39
C VAL A 91 -3.28 1.09 -9.14
N PHE A 92 -2.22 1.47 -8.43
CA PHE A 92 -1.06 2.15 -8.99
C PHE A 92 0.18 1.26 -8.87
N HIS A 93 1.00 1.24 -9.91
CA HIS A 93 2.23 0.44 -9.93
C HIS A 93 3.40 1.29 -9.45
N ALA A 94 4.09 0.85 -8.39
CA ALA A 94 5.18 1.62 -7.77
C ALA A 94 6.35 1.94 -8.72
N SER A 95 6.57 1.12 -9.75
CA SER A 95 7.60 1.33 -10.78
C SER A 95 7.34 2.58 -11.63
N GLU A 96 6.10 3.07 -11.72
CA GLU A 96 5.75 4.30 -12.43
C GLU A 96 6.19 5.57 -11.68
N PHE A 97 6.51 5.44 -10.38
CA PHE A 97 6.79 6.57 -9.47
C PHE A 97 8.17 6.48 -8.80
N THR A 98 8.97 5.46 -9.13
CA THR A 98 10.35 5.32 -8.69
C THR A 98 11.32 5.55 -9.85
N PRO A 99 12.10 6.64 -9.85
CA PRO A 99 13.12 6.85 -10.87
C PRO A 99 14.20 5.76 -10.77
N GLY A 100 14.31 4.91 -11.79
CA GLY A 100 15.42 3.95 -11.95
C GLY A 100 15.20 2.53 -11.43
N CYS A 101 14.00 2.18 -10.96
CA CYS A 101 13.62 0.78 -10.74
C CYS A 101 12.95 0.24 -12.01
N SER A 102 13.75 -0.36 -12.90
CA SER A 102 13.21 -1.20 -13.98
C SER A 102 12.81 -2.56 -13.39
N ASP A 103 11.65 -3.07 -13.80
CA ASP A 103 11.16 -4.42 -13.47
C ASP A 103 12.17 -5.54 -13.85
#